data_AF-A0A7J8C6D0-F1
#
_entry.id   AF-A0A7J8C6D0-F1
#
_cell.length_a   1.000
_cell.length_b   1.000
_cell.length_c   1.000
_cell.angle_alpha   90.00
_cell.angle_beta   90.00
_cell.angle_gamma   90.00
#
_symmetry.space_group_name_H-M   'P 1'
#
loop_
_entity.id
_entity.type
_entity.pdbx_description
1 polymer ?
#
loop_
_entity_poly.entity_id
_entity_poly.type
_entity_poly.pdbx_seq_one_letter_code
_entity_poly.pdbx_strand_id
1 'polypeptide(L)'
;MNVFFPVLMKPRNPTAFTWYRGKGMNFNCVIAFTAMDLRICATGPAYSGREKINCDGSLMLKNITTEDTGIYTVVVHSQNFTKEVGYGRLTVHSRENAQSPGQ
;
A
#
# COMPACT_ATOMS: atom_id res chain seq x y z
N MET A 1 -5.25 12.11 -9.38
CA MET A 1 -6.19 11.46 -8.43
C MET A 1 -5.36 10.80 -7.34
N ASN A 2 -5.76 10.94 -6.07
CA ASN A 2 -5.07 10.31 -4.93
C ASN A 2 -5.95 9.19 -4.39
N VAL A 3 -5.37 8.03 -4.08
CA VAL A 3 -6.08 6.90 -3.46
C VAL A 3 -5.40 6.56 -2.14
N PHE A 4 -6.22 6.36 -1.12
CA PHE A 4 -5.79 6.03 0.25
C PHE A 4 -6.13 4.57 0.52
N PHE A 5 -5.15 3.79 0.99
CA PHE A 5 -5.40 2.44 1.49
C PHE A 5 -5.44 2.48 3.02
N PRO A 6 -6.64 2.54 3.64
CA PRO A 6 -6.74 2.43 5.08
C PRO A 6 -6.32 1.02 5.50
N VAL A 7 -5.52 0.93 6.56
CA VAL A 7 -5.33 -0.34 7.27
C VAL A 7 -6.66 -0.64 7.97
N LEU A 8 -7.48 -1.50 7.35
CA LEU A 8 -8.81 -1.90 7.86
C LEU A 8 -8.76 -2.77 9.11
N MET A 9 -7.56 -3.21 9.50
CA MET A 9 -7.35 -4.00 10.70
C MET A 9 -6.94 -3.06 11.82
N LYS A 10 -7.56 -3.19 13.00
CA LYS A 10 -6.98 -2.71 14.26
C LYS A 10 -6.25 -3.90 14.91
N PRO A 11 -5.05 -4.26 14.45
CA PRO A 11 -4.25 -5.26 15.13
C PRO A 11 -4.04 -4.81 16.57
N ARG A 12 -4.04 -5.75 17.51
CA ARG A 12 -3.70 -5.45 18.90
C ARG A 12 -2.19 -5.15 18.96
N ASN A 13 -1.86 -3.87 19.10
CA ASN A 13 -0.49 -3.35 19.28
C ASN A 13 0.45 -3.64 18.07
N PRO A 14 0.21 -3.01 16.91
CA PRO A 14 1.14 -3.07 15.79
C PRO A 14 2.48 -2.45 16.18
N THR A 15 3.58 -3.12 15.84
CA THR A 15 4.95 -2.62 15.97
C THR A 15 5.52 -2.18 14.64
N ALA A 16 5.05 -2.78 13.54
CA ALA A 16 5.56 -2.48 12.21
C ALA A 16 4.55 -2.77 11.11
N PHE A 17 4.75 -2.13 9.96
CA PHE A 17 4.00 -2.37 8.73
C PHE A 17 4.96 -2.54 7.56
N THR A 18 4.68 -3.52 6.70
CA THR A 18 5.38 -3.67 5.43
C THR A 18 4.37 -3.67 4.29
N TRP A 19 4.55 -2.78 3.33
CA TRP A 19 3.74 -2.70 2.12
C TRP A 19 4.46 -3.32 0.93
N TYR A 20 3.72 -4.09 0.15
CA TYR A 20 4.18 -4.78 -1.05
C TYR A 20 3.31 -4.43 -2.24
N ARG A 21 3.93 -4.32 -3.42
CA ARG A 21 3.24 -4.29 -4.70
C ARG A 21 2.93 -5.73 -5.13
N GLY A 22 1.72 -5.97 -5.61
CA GLY A 22 1.26 -7.30 -5.96
C GLY A 22 0.77 -8.12 -4.76
N LYS A 23 0.47 -9.39 -5.02
CA LYS A 23 0.04 -10.35 -4.00
C LYS A 23 1.25 -11.06 -3.40
N GLY A 24 1.37 -11.05 -2.09
CA GLY A 24 2.39 -11.82 -1.35
C GLY A 24 3.48 -10.94 -0.75
N MET A 25 4.58 -11.58 -0.34
CA MET A 25 5.61 -10.97 0.52
C MET A 25 7.02 -11.05 -0.09
N ASN A 26 7.12 -10.87 -1.42
CA ASN A 26 8.42 -10.87 -2.11
C ASN A 26 9.21 -9.60 -1.77
N PHE A 27 10.48 -9.75 -1.37
CA PHE A 27 11.35 -8.63 -1.02
C PHE A 27 11.51 -7.61 -2.16
N ASN A 28 11.60 -8.07 -3.42
CA ASN A 28 11.72 -7.20 -4.59
C ASN A 28 10.44 -6.37 -4.83
N CYS A 29 9.34 -6.76 -4.20
CA CYS A 29 8.06 -6.07 -4.29
C CYS A 29 7.80 -5.14 -3.10
N VAL A 30 8.72 -5.02 -2.14
CA VAL A 30 8.54 -4.12 -0.98
C VAL A 30 8.52 -2.68 -1.47
N ILE A 31 7.41 -2.01 -1.20
CA ILE A 31 7.25 -0.57 -1.41
C ILE A 31 7.91 0.17 -0.26
N ALA A 32 7.60 -0.24 0.98
CA ALA A 32 8.11 0.40 2.17
C ALA A 32 7.87 -0.40 3.45
N PHE A 33 8.59 0.01 4.48
CA PHE A 33 8.54 -0.50 5.83
C PHE A 33 8.37 0.67 6.84
N THR A 34 7.56 0.45 7.87
CA THR A 34 7.36 1.38 8.98
C THR A 34 7.61 0.65 10.29
N ALA A 35 8.47 1.17 11.15
CA ALA A 35 8.57 0.75 12.54
C ALA A 35 7.92 1.81 13.43
N MET A 36 6.83 1.45 14.10
CA MET A 36 6.05 2.38 14.92
C MET A 36 6.81 2.82 16.17
N ASP A 37 7.42 1.86 16.88
CA ASP A 37 8.12 2.12 18.14
C ASP A 37 9.29 3.09 17.96
N LEU A 38 9.96 3.01 16.81
CA LEU A 38 11.10 3.86 16.45
C LEU A 38 10.70 5.09 15.63
N ARG A 39 9.43 5.17 15.18
CA ARG A 39 8.92 6.18 14.23
C ARG A 39 9.78 6.27 12.96
N ILE A 40 10.26 5.13 12.47
CA ILE A 40 11.10 5.04 11.27
C ILE A 40 10.24 4.61 10.09
N CYS A 41 10.41 5.30 8.95
CA CYS A 41 9.90 4.90 7.66
C CYS A 41 11.07 4.66 6.71
N ALA A 42 11.08 3.52 6.03
CA ALA A 42 12.08 3.16 5.04
C ALA A 42 11.40 2.73 3.73
N THR A 43 11.97 3.13 2.60
CA THR A 43 11.50 2.75 1.27
C THR A 43 12.17 1.45 0.81
N GLY A 44 11.44 0.64 0.04
CA GLY A 44 11.95 -0.62 -0.51
C GLY A 44 12.22 -0.58 -2.01
N PRO A 45 12.60 -1.72 -2.62
CA PRO A 45 12.97 -1.80 -4.03
C PRO A 45 11.84 -1.44 -5.02
N ALA A 46 10.58 -1.64 -4.63
CA ALA A 46 9.41 -1.30 -5.45
C ALA A 46 8.90 0.13 -5.23
N TYR A 47 9.63 0.95 -4.47
CA TYR A 47 9.31 2.35 -4.28
C TYR A 47 9.46 3.12 -5.59
N SER A 48 8.39 3.75 -6.06
CA SER A 48 8.38 4.50 -7.33
C SER A 48 8.57 6.00 -7.14
N GLY A 49 8.74 6.48 -5.90
CA GLY A 49 8.77 7.92 -5.58
C GLY A 49 7.38 8.55 -5.46
N ARG A 50 6.33 7.80 -5.78
CA ARG A 50 4.93 8.27 -5.74
C ARG A 50 4.20 7.86 -4.48
N GLU A 51 4.75 6.90 -3.76
CA GLU A 51 4.20 6.44 -2.50
C GLU A 51 4.64 7.35 -1.35
N LYS A 52 3.71 7.62 -0.44
CA LYS A 52 3.99 8.25 0.84
C LYS A 52 3.50 7.33 1.94
N ILE A 53 4.41 6.93 2.81
CA ILE A 53 4.12 6.15 4.00
C ILE A 53 3.98 7.11 5.16
N ASN A 54 2.95 6.88 5.97
CA ASN A 54 2.77 7.58 7.22
C ASN A 54 3.12 6.64 8.37
N CYS A 55 3.58 7.19 9.50
CA CYS A 55 3.98 6.41 10.67
C CYS A 55 2.82 5.63 11.32
N ASP A 56 1.58 5.89 10.92
CA ASP A 56 0.38 5.13 11.29
C ASP A 56 0.21 3.83 10.48
N GLY A 57 1.14 3.55 9.55
CA GLY A 57 1.11 2.37 8.69
C GLY A 57 0.32 2.53 7.40
N SER A 58 -0.32 3.67 7.17
CA SER A 58 -1.06 3.93 5.93
C SER A 58 -0.14 4.21 4.75
N LEU A 59 -0.55 3.71 3.59
CA LEU A 59 0.11 3.96 2.31
C LEU A 59 -0.79 4.88 1.46
N MET A 60 -0.23 6.01 1.03
CA MET A 60 -0.85 6.89 0.06
C MET A 60 -0.08 6.83 -1.26
N LEU A 61 -0.79 6.59 -2.36
CA LEU A 61 -0.24 6.75 -3.70
C LEU A 61 -0.64 8.11 -4.28
N LYS A 62 0.33 8.82 -4.84
CA LYS A 62 0.13 10.08 -5.58
C LYS A 62 0.36 9.85 -7.07
N ASN A 63 -0.17 10.74 -7.92
CA ASN A 63 0.05 10.71 -9.37
C ASN A 63 -0.15 9.32 -9.99
N ILE A 64 -1.29 8.71 -9.63
CA ILE A 64 -1.65 7.35 -10.00
C ILE A 64 -1.88 7.25 -11.52
N THR A 65 -1.29 6.23 -12.14
CA THR A 65 -1.48 5.86 -13.55
C THR A 65 -2.18 4.51 -13.66
N THR A 66 -2.58 4.11 -14.87
CA THR A 66 -3.16 2.77 -15.11
C THR A 66 -2.22 1.63 -14.73
N GLU A 67 -0.91 1.85 -14.80
CA GLU A 67 0.14 0.89 -14.39
C GLU A 67 0.13 0.58 -12.89
N ASP A 68 -0.49 1.44 -12.08
CA ASP A 68 -0.68 1.21 -10.64
C ASP A 68 -1.87 0.31 -10.33
N THR A 69 -2.66 -0.05 -11.34
CA THR A 69 -3.70 -1.06 -11.17
C THR A 69 -3.08 -2.37 -10.73
N GLY A 70 -3.60 -2.94 -9.65
CA GLY A 70 -3.07 -4.17 -9.11
C GLY A 70 -3.48 -4.43 -7.67
N ILE A 71 -3.01 -5.57 -7.17
CA ILE A 71 -3.12 -5.91 -5.75
C ILE A 71 -1.97 -5.22 -5.01
N TYR A 72 -2.25 -4.80 -3.79
CA TYR A 72 -1.27 -4.36 -2.80
C TYR A 72 -1.46 -5.23 -1.56
N THR A 73 -0.36 -5.65 -0.97
CA THR A 73 -0.37 -6.44 0.27
C THR A 73 0.24 -5.61 1.39
N VAL A 74 -0.41 -5.60 2.55
CA VAL A 74 0.15 -5.05 3.79
C VAL A 74 0.35 -6.19 4.77
N VAL A 75 1.51 -6.21 5.42
CA VAL A 75 1.80 -7.11 6.53
C VAL A 75 1.95 -6.26 7.78
N VAL A 76 1.10 -6.53 8.76
CA VAL A 76 1.19 -5.92 10.09
C VAL A 76 1.94 -6.86 11.00
N HIS A 77 2.96 -6.34 11.67
CA HIS A 77 3.74 -7.04 12.68
C HIS A 77 3.27 -6.62 14.06
N SER A 78 3.08 -7.58 14.96
CA SER A 78 2.63 -7.34 16.34
C SER A 78 3.73 -7.64 17.35
N GLN A 79 3.61 -7.12 18.56
CA GLN A 79 4.60 -7.31 19.65
C GLN A 79 4.87 -8.79 20.01
N ASN A 80 3.88 -9.66 19.83
CA ASN A 80 3.99 -11.10 20.09
C ASN A 80 4.53 -11.91 18.88
N PHE A 81 5.21 -11.23 17.95
CA PHE A 81 5.77 -11.82 16.72
C PHE A 81 4.74 -12.42 15.76
N THR A 82 3.44 -12.18 15.97
CA THR A 82 2.42 -12.56 14.98
C THR A 82 2.41 -11.58 13.81
N LYS A 83 1.88 -12.06 12.69
CA LYS A 83 1.73 -11.29 11.46
C LYS A 83 0.30 -11.39 10.98
N GLU A 84 -0.29 -10.25 10.64
CA GLU A 84 -1.59 -10.16 9.99
C GLU A 84 -1.38 -9.65 8.56
N VAL A 85 -2.08 -10.24 7.59
CA VAL A 85 -1.92 -9.91 6.17
C VAL A 85 -3.22 -9.32 5.64
N GLY A 86 -3.14 -8.09 5.15
CA GLY A 86 -4.23 -7.40 4.45
C GLY A 86 -3.96 -7.31 2.95
N TYR A 87 -5.03 -7.27 2.17
CA TYR A 87 -4.98 -7.09 0.72
C TYR A 87 -5.88 -5.94 0.29
N GLY A 88 -5.38 -5.09 -0.60
CA GLY A 88 -6.15 -4.05 -1.28
C GLY A 88 -6.01 -4.20 -2.79
N ARG A 89 -7.07 -3.89 -3.55
CA ARG A 89 -7.00 -3.83 -5.02
C ARG A 89 -7.21 -2.39 -5.48
N LEU A 90 -6.25 -1.87 -6.23
CA LEU A 90 -6.37 -0.62 -6.96
C LEU A 90 -6.86 -0.91 -8.37
N THR A 91 -7.92 -0.22 -8.81
CA THR A 91 -8.32 -0.20 -10.21
C THR A 91 -8.34 1.25 -10.68
N VAL A 92 -7.58 1.55 -11.72
CA VAL A 92 -7.47 2.89 -12.30
C VAL A 92 -7.98 2.81 -13.73
N HIS A 93 -8.95 3.65 -14.07
CA HIS A 93 -9.51 3.72 -15.42
C HIS A 93 -8.95 4.94 -16.14
N SER A 94 -8.47 4.76 -17.38
CA SER A 94 -8.16 5.88 -18.27
C SER A 94 -9.43 6.64 -18.60
N ARG A 95 -9.35 7.97 -18.64
CA ARG A 95 -10.47 8.84 -19.05
C ARG A 95 -10.90 8.65 -20.53
N GLU A 96 -10.14 7.89 -21.30
CA GLU A 96 -10.31 7.76 -22.76
C GLU A 96 -11.48 6.86 -23.19
N ASN A 97 -12.20 6.22 -22.26
CA ASN A 97 -13.37 5.38 -22.57
C ASN A 97 -14.71 5.91 -22.00
N ALA A 98 -14.77 7.20 -21.64
CA ALA A 98 -15.99 7.86 -21.18
C ALA A 98 -16.49 8.91 -22.18
N GLN A 99 -16.69 8.50 -23.43
CA GLN A 99 -17.40 9.22 -24.51
C GLN A 99 -18.06 8.13 -25.36
N SER A 100 -19.37 8.05 -25.61
CA SER A 100 -20.59 8.79 -25.25
C SER A 100 -21.73 7.77 -25.43
N PRO A 101 -22.91 7.86 -24.77
CA PRO A 101 -24.09 7.20 -25.32
C PRO A 101 -24.33 7.85 -26.69
N GLY A 102 -24.23 7.06 -27.76
CA GLY A 102 -24.60 7.47 -29.10
C GLY A 102 -26.04 7.97 -29.11
N GLN A 103 -26.26 8.95 -30.01
CA GLN A 103 -27.54 9.61 -30.31
C GLN A 103 -28.73 8.67 -30.45
#